data_AF-A0A7C5SU93-F1
#
_entry.id   AF-A0A7C5SU93-F1
#
_cell.length_a   1.000
_cell.length_b   1.000
_cell.length_c   1.000
_cell.angle_alpha   90.00
_cell.angle_beta   90.00
_cell.angle_gamma   90.00
#
_symmetry.space_group_name_H-M   'P 1'
#
loop_
_entity.id
_entity.type
_entity.pdbx_description
1 polymer ?
#
loop_
_entity_poly.entity_id
_entity_poly.type
_entity_poly.pdbx_seq_one_letter_code
_entity_poly.pdbx_strand_id
1 'polypeptide(L)'
;MCIKCGQCLQVCPYDAIKLEDIDGKAGVGTAYIAPLERGCYLCEAFPCVLACPTGALDHEANVIEKVHMGMAVVVNEQACIALENKKVTKEMIGRIYDHTAVISEEERKNRKVVMRESDPEKVKLQKELLQKLDRTEGKTCSICAELCPFEPDPSQAIGMISKNGGLFPQIREACVGCGACVELCPTKVLQIVPYATYDEVYKKKRGDSHG
;
A
#
# COMPACT_ATOMS: atom_id res chain seq x y z
N MET A 1 -3.05 -4.07 23.97
CA MET A 1 -4.43 -3.70 23.53
C MET A 1 -4.47 -2.22 23.14
N CYS A 2 -5.21 -1.85 22.08
CA CYS A 2 -5.33 -0.44 21.65
C CYS A 2 -6.15 0.41 22.62
N ILE A 3 -5.60 1.55 23.05
CA ILE A 3 -6.27 2.53 23.92
C ILE A 3 -6.78 3.77 23.18
N LYS A 4 -6.75 3.75 21.83
CA LYS A 4 -7.35 4.79 20.98
C LYS A 4 -6.77 6.20 21.21
N CYS A 5 -5.49 6.28 21.58
CA CYS A 5 -4.82 7.54 21.88
C CYS A 5 -4.47 8.38 20.63
N GLY A 6 -4.55 7.80 19.43
CA GLY A 6 -4.27 8.49 18.17
C GLY A 6 -2.79 8.79 17.89
N GLN A 7 -1.85 8.38 18.75
CA GLN A 7 -0.42 8.70 18.58
C GLN A 7 0.16 8.11 17.27
N CYS A 8 -0.24 6.89 16.90
CA CYS A 8 0.16 6.28 15.64
C CYS A 8 -0.28 7.06 14.39
N LEU A 9 -1.46 7.70 14.43
CA LEU A 9 -1.94 8.57 13.36
C LEU A 9 -1.07 9.82 13.24
N GLN A 10 -0.73 10.46 14.36
CA GLN A 10 0.04 11.71 14.36
C GLN A 10 1.44 11.56 13.77
N VAL A 11 2.07 10.41 14.00
CA VAL A 11 3.45 10.13 13.57
C VAL A 11 3.52 9.44 12.21
N CYS A 12 2.40 9.10 11.57
CA CYS A 12 2.41 8.42 10.27
C CYS A 12 2.88 9.38 9.16
N PRO A 13 4.05 9.15 8.52
CA PRO A 13 4.57 10.08 7.50
C PRO A 13 3.75 10.08 6.20
N TYR A 14 2.93 9.04 5.98
CA TYR A 14 2.12 8.91 4.78
C TYR A 14 0.64 9.20 5.00
N ASP A 15 0.21 9.57 6.23
CA ASP A 15 -1.22 9.76 6.54
C ASP A 15 -2.08 8.51 6.27
N ALA A 16 -1.46 7.32 6.38
CA ALA A 16 -2.11 6.05 6.09
C ALA A 16 -3.02 5.55 7.22
N ILE A 17 -2.71 5.94 8.47
CA ILE A 17 -3.46 5.51 9.65
C ILE A 17 -4.62 6.48 9.87
N LYS A 18 -5.83 5.93 9.95
CA LYS A 18 -7.08 6.63 10.26
C LYS A 18 -7.67 6.11 11.56
N LEU A 19 -8.57 6.88 12.15
CA LEU A 19 -9.35 6.45 13.31
C LEU A 19 -10.80 6.25 12.89
N GLU A 20 -11.39 5.14 13.31
CA GLU A 20 -12.81 4.83 13.06
C GLU A 20 -13.71 5.89 13.68
N ASP A 21 -14.76 6.25 12.96
CA ASP A 21 -15.81 7.15 13.44
C ASP A 21 -16.92 6.36 14.17
N ILE A 22 -18.00 7.04 14.55
CA ILE A 22 -19.15 6.46 15.27
C ILE A 22 -19.80 5.29 14.53
N ASP A 23 -19.80 5.34 13.20
CA ASP A 23 -20.39 4.31 12.33
C ASP A 23 -19.41 3.17 12.00
N GLY A 24 -18.17 3.24 12.51
CA GLY A 24 -17.10 2.29 12.26
C GLY A 24 -17.33 0.93 12.92
N LYS A 25 -16.95 -0.15 12.22
CA LYS A 25 -17.19 -1.54 12.68
C LYS A 25 -16.21 -2.01 13.74
N ALA A 26 -15.01 -1.42 13.80
CA ALA A 26 -13.99 -1.76 14.80
C ALA A 26 -14.08 -0.92 16.08
N GLY A 27 -15.14 -0.10 16.21
CA GLY A 27 -15.41 0.77 17.35
C GLY A 27 -14.70 2.13 17.25
N VAL A 28 -15.39 3.18 17.70
CA VAL A 28 -14.94 4.58 17.61
C VAL A 28 -13.52 4.76 18.12
N GLY A 29 -12.68 5.44 17.36
CA GLY A 29 -11.29 5.73 17.71
C GLY A 29 -10.32 4.57 17.48
N THR A 30 -10.78 3.41 17.00
CA THR A 30 -9.88 2.32 16.64
C THR A 30 -9.08 2.68 15.40
N ALA A 31 -7.76 2.49 15.47
CA ALA A 31 -6.87 2.77 14.36
C ALA A 31 -7.02 1.71 13.26
N TYR A 32 -7.05 2.16 12.00
CA TYR A 32 -7.11 1.30 10.82
C TYR A 32 -6.36 1.92 9.65
N ILE A 33 -6.13 1.12 8.61
CA ILE A 33 -5.61 1.57 7.31
C ILE A 33 -6.67 1.23 6.27
N ALA A 34 -6.92 2.17 5.35
CA ALA A 34 -7.82 2.00 4.22
C ALA A 34 -6.99 1.96 2.91
N PRO A 35 -6.54 0.77 2.45
CA PRO A 35 -5.62 0.68 1.32
C PRO A 35 -6.14 1.31 0.02
N LEU A 36 -7.46 1.36 -0.18
CA LEU A 36 -8.05 2.02 -1.35
C LEU A 36 -7.88 3.55 -1.33
N GLU A 37 -7.73 4.15 -0.14
CA GLU A 37 -7.57 5.59 0.03
C GLU A 37 -6.11 5.95 0.23
N ARG A 38 -5.41 5.27 1.14
CA ARG A 38 -3.99 5.43 1.45
C ARG A 38 -3.43 4.14 2.07
N GLY A 39 -2.44 3.53 1.43
CA GLY A 39 -1.74 2.33 1.90
C GLY A 39 -0.61 2.67 2.87
N CYS A 40 -0.13 1.65 3.60
CA CYS A 40 1.09 1.74 4.40
C CYS A 40 2.32 1.55 3.51
N TYR A 41 3.33 2.39 3.71
CA TYR A 41 4.59 2.38 2.96
C TYR A 41 5.79 1.83 3.74
N LEU A 42 5.54 1.05 4.81
CA LEU A 42 6.55 0.28 5.55
C LEU A 42 7.80 1.09 5.93
N CYS A 43 7.61 2.19 6.65
CA CYS A 43 8.70 3.06 7.07
C CYS A 43 9.78 2.30 7.87
N GLU A 44 11.06 2.54 7.56
CA GLU A 44 12.23 1.85 8.13
C GLU A 44 12.23 1.76 9.67
N ALA A 45 11.82 2.83 10.37
CA ALA A 45 11.83 2.90 11.84
C ALA A 45 10.46 2.64 12.50
N PHE A 46 9.42 2.34 11.72
CA PHE A 46 8.03 2.22 12.20
C PHE A 46 7.61 3.23 13.29
N PRO A 47 7.60 4.56 12.99
CA PRO A 47 7.25 5.57 13.99
C PRO A 47 5.93 5.30 14.72
N CYS A 48 4.95 4.70 14.03
CA CYS A 48 3.67 4.31 14.61
C CYS A 48 3.78 3.23 15.70
N VAL A 49 4.68 2.25 15.53
CA VAL A 49 4.96 1.20 16.51
C VAL A 49 5.67 1.82 17.72
N LEU A 50 6.69 2.65 17.48
CA LEU A 50 7.43 3.35 18.53
C LEU A 50 6.54 4.28 19.37
N ALA A 51 5.58 4.94 18.73
CA ALA A 51 4.62 5.81 19.40
C ALA A 51 3.46 5.05 20.05
N CYS A 52 3.40 3.72 19.99
CA CYS A 52 2.32 2.96 20.63
C CYS A 52 2.68 2.66 22.10
N PRO A 53 2.00 3.25 23.10
CA PRO A 53 2.39 3.06 24.51
C PRO A 53 1.99 1.70 25.09
N THR A 54 1.08 0.96 24.45
CA THR A 54 0.46 -0.24 25.01
C THR A 54 0.81 -1.54 24.31
N GLY A 55 1.70 -1.49 23.30
CA GLY A 55 2.01 -2.64 22.44
C GLY A 55 0.80 -3.12 21.63
N ALA A 56 -0.15 -2.25 21.32
CA ALA A 56 -1.25 -2.57 20.41
C ALA A 56 -0.77 -2.72 18.96
N LEU A 57 0.23 -1.92 18.60
CA LEU A 57 1.12 -2.20 17.49
C LEU A 57 2.33 -2.93 18.08
N ASP A 58 2.66 -4.08 17.52
CA ASP A 58 3.64 -5.00 18.06
C ASP A 58 5.06 -4.40 18.05
N HIS A 59 5.65 -4.21 19.23
CA HIS A 59 7.00 -3.65 19.38
C HIS A 59 8.10 -4.59 18.88
N GLU A 60 7.81 -5.89 18.75
CA GLU A 60 8.74 -6.85 18.17
C GLU A 60 8.83 -6.72 16.64
N ALA A 61 7.85 -6.07 15.99
CA ALA A 61 7.86 -5.76 14.57
C ALA A 61 8.78 -4.56 14.26
N ASN A 62 10.08 -4.79 14.45
CA ASN A 62 11.15 -3.81 14.27
C ASN A 62 11.87 -3.87 12.92
N VAL A 63 11.47 -4.80 12.05
CA VAL A 63 11.90 -4.95 10.66
C VAL A 63 10.69 -5.31 9.79
N ILE A 64 10.74 -5.05 8.48
CA ILE A 64 9.60 -5.23 7.57
C ILE A 64 9.10 -6.67 7.55
N GLU A 65 10.01 -7.64 7.59
CA GLU A 65 9.69 -9.07 7.50
C GLU A 65 8.88 -9.59 8.70
N LYS A 66 8.90 -8.87 9.82
CA LYS A 66 8.09 -9.18 11.00
C LYS A 66 6.71 -8.54 10.97
N VAL A 67 6.44 -7.63 10.03
CA VAL A 67 5.13 -7.02 9.87
C VAL A 67 4.16 -8.07 9.31
N HIS A 68 3.00 -8.20 9.94
CA HIS A 68 1.95 -9.10 9.48
C HIS A 68 0.57 -8.45 9.55
N MET A 69 0.23 -7.68 8.51
CA MET A 69 -1.07 -6.98 8.42
C MET A 69 -2.11 -7.80 7.66
N GLY A 70 -1.68 -8.73 6.82
CA GLY A 70 -2.52 -9.58 5.99
C GLY A 70 -1.84 -9.93 4.67
N MET A 71 -2.64 -10.29 3.67
CA MET A 71 -2.14 -10.64 2.33
C MET A 71 -2.84 -9.85 1.24
N ALA A 72 -2.07 -9.41 0.25
CA ALA A 72 -2.67 -8.93 -1.00
C ALA A 72 -3.28 -10.09 -1.78
N VAL A 73 -4.42 -9.84 -2.43
CA VAL A 73 -5.12 -10.77 -3.32
C VAL A 73 -5.56 -10.09 -4.60
N VAL A 74 -5.55 -10.84 -5.69
CA VAL A 74 -6.18 -10.42 -6.95
C VAL A 74 -7.67 -10.72 -6.86
N VAL A 75 -8.50 -9.70 -7.00
CA VAL A 75 -9.97 -9.83 -7.00
C VAL A 75 -10.60 -9.59 -8.36
N ASN A 76 -9.88 -8.94 -9.28
CA ASN A 76 -10.37 -8.68 -10.63
C ASN A 76 -9.22 -8.70 -11.64
N GLU A 77 -8.85 -9.89 -12.09
CA GLU A 77 -7.78 -10.10 -13.06
C GLU A 77 -8.01 -9.33 -14.37
N GLN A 78 -9.24 -9.34 -14.89
CA GLN A 78 -9.58 -8.76 -16.19
C GLN A 78 -9.41 -7.24 -16.24
N ALA A 79 -9.42 -6.56 -15.08
CA ALA A 79 -9.18 -5.13 -15.01
C ALA A 79 -7.69 -4.75 -15.05
N CYS A 80 -6.76 -5.72 -15.06
CA CYS A 80 -5.34 -5.44 -15.07
C CYS A 80 -4.86 -4.93 -16.44
N ILE A 81 -4.57 -3.64 -16.54
CA ILE A 81 -4.12 -3.00 -17.79
C ILE A 81 -2.77 -3.55 -18.29
N ALA A 82 -1.97 -4.17 -17.42
CA ALA A 82 -0.72 -4.82 -17.78
C ALA A 82 -0.92 -6.08 -18.63
N LEU A 83 -2.05 -6.80 -18.46
CA LEU A 83 -2.40 -7.96 -19.30
C LEU A 83 -2.67 -7.54 -20.74
N GLU A 84 -3.21 -6.34 -20.93
CA GLU A 84 -3.54 -5.78 -22.24
C GLU A 84 -2.37 -4.99 -22.85
N ASN A 85 -1.19 -5.01 -22.23
CA ASN A 85 -0.02 -4.22 -22.62
C ASN A 85 -0.33 -2.70 -22.73
N LYS A 86 -1.33 -2.22 -21.98
CA LYS A 86 -1.67 -0.80 -21.93
C LYS A 86 -0.63 -0.03 -21.13
N LYS A 87 -0.36 1.19 -21.60
CA LYS A 87 0.56 2.13 -20.94
C LYS A 87 -0.15 2.86 -19.82
N VAL A 88 0.59 3.15 -18.76
CA VAL A 88 0.13 4.03 -17.67
C VAL A 88 -0.07 5.44 -18.23
N THR A 89 -1.21 6.06 -17.95
CA THR A 89 -1.48 7.46 -18.30
C THR A 89 -1.39 8.36 -17.07
N LYS A 90 -1.25 9.67 -17.28
CA LYS A 90 -1.22 10.65 -16.20
C LYS A 90 -2.50 10.64 -15.36
N GLU A 91 -3.66 10.46 -16.01
CA GLU A 91 -4.96 10.41 -15.34
C GLU A 91 -5.06 9.22 -14.38
N MET A 92 -4.54 8.05 -14.80
CA MET A 92 -4.55 6.83 -13.98
C MET A 92 -3.82 7.01 -12.65
N ILE A 93 -2.67 7.70 -12.67
CA ILE A 93 -1.86 7.96 -11.48
C ILE A 93 -2.25 9.24 -10.74
N GLY A 94 -3.01 10.13 -11.38
CA GLY A 94 -3.45 11.41 -10.83
C GLY A 94 -4.26 11.29 -9.54
N ARG A 95 -4.96 10.17 -9.33
CA ARG A 95 -5.71 9.89 -8.09
C ARG A 95 -4.85 9.98 -6.82
N ILE A 96 -3.56 9.60 -6.91
CA ILE A 96 -2.67 9.62 -5.75
C ILE A 96 -2.31 11.06 -5.37
N TYR A 97 -2.22 11.95 -6.35
CA TYR A 97 -2.09 13.38 -6.09
C TYR A 97 -3.31 13.90 -5.32
N ASP A 98 -4.53 13.50 -5.70
CA ASP A 98 -5.77 13.97 -5.06
C ASP A 98 -5.85 13.64 -3.57
N HIS A 99 -5.32 12.50 -3.14
CA HIS A 99 -5.36 12.10 -1.73
C HIS A 99 -4.08 12.43 -0.95
N THR A 100 -3.06 13.01 -1.60
CA THR A 100 -1.84 13.46 -0.91
C THR A 100 -2.13 14.76 -0.16
N ALA A 101 -2.07 14.73 1.18
CA ALA A 101 -2.48 15.85 2.03
C ALA A 101 -1.50 17.01 2.06
N VAL A 102 -0.22 16.76 1.73
CA VAL A 102 0.89 17.67 2.02
C VAL A 102 1.40 18.47 0.81
N ILE A 103 0.75 18.36 -0.34
CA ILE A 103 1.11 19.09 -1.57
C ILE A 103 0.26 20.35 -1.74
N SER A 104 0.79 21.34 -2.43
CA SER A 104 0.04 22.57 -2.72
C SER A 104 -1.09 22.33 -3.71
N GLU A 105 -2.08 23.22 -3.71
CA GLU A 105 -3.16 23.20 -4.71
C GLU A 105 -2.64 23.31 -6.15
N GLU A 106 -1.55 24.04 -6.36
CA GLU A 106 -0.90 24.13 -7.66
C GLU A 106 -0.24 22.81 -8.06
N GLU A 107 0.49 22.16 -7.15
CA GLU A 107 1.10 20.83 -7.39
C GLU A 107 0.03 19.78 -7.68
N ARG A 108 -1.10 19.84 -6.96
CA ARG A 108 -2.25 18.94 -7.13
C ARG A 108 -2.90 19.13 -8.50
N LYS A 109 -3.18 20.37 -8.91
CA LYS A 109 -3.78 20.70 -10.22
C LYS A 109 -2.85 20.34 -11.37
N ASN A 110 -1.56 20.63 -11.24
CA ASN A 110 -0.57 20.41 -12.28
C ASN A 110 -0.06 18.96 -12.33
N ARG A 111 -0.48 18.10 -11.37
CA ARG A 111 -0.02 16.71 -11.22
C ARG A 111 1.51 16.61 -11.24
N LYS A 112 2.16 17.55 -10.55
CA LYS A 112 3.62 17.67 -10.54
C LYS A 112 4.08 18.30 -9.23
N VAL A 113 4.94 17.60 -8.51
CA VAL A 113 5.54 18.08 -7.26
C VAL A 113 6.94 18.62 -7.48
N VAL A 114 7.32 19.60 -6.66
CA VAL A 114 8.69 20.14 -6.63
C VAL A 114 9.28 19.92 -5.24
N MET A 115 10.42 19.23 -5.18
CA MET A 115 11.16 19.02 -3.94
C MET A 115 11.87 20.31 -3.53
N ARG A 116 11.76 20.69 -2.26
CA ARG A 116 12.50 21.81 -1.68
C ARG A 116 13.36 21.31 -0.52
N GLU A 117 14.53 21.90 -0.34
CA GLU A 117 15.41 21.57 0.79
C GLU A 117 14.73 21.82 2.14
N SER A 118 13.90 22.86 2.21
CA SER A 118 13.12 23.25 3.39
C SER A 118 11.86 22.41 3.62
N ASP A 119 11.50 21.49 2.73
CA ASP A 119 10.33 20.65 2.92
C ASP A 119 10.52 19.76 4.18
N PRO A 120 9.52 19.70 5.09
CA PRO A 120 9.55 18.74 6.19
C PRO A 120 9.68 17.30 5.67
N GLU A 121 10.26 16.41 6.47
CA GLU A 121 10.49 15.00 6.09
C GLU A 121 9.23 14.31 5.56
N LYS A 122 8.10 14.48 6.26
CA LYS A 122 6.78 14.01 5.81
C LYS A 122 6.42 14.45 4.39
N VAL A 123 6.69 15.71 4.07
CA VAL A 123 6.43 16.29 2.74
C VAL A 123 7.36 15.67 1.70
N LYS A 124 8.65 15.55 2.04
CA LYS A 124 9.65 14.91 1.17
C LYS A 124 9.27 13.48 0.81
N LEU A 125 8.95 12.65 1.80
CA LEU A 125 8.57 11.25 1.60
C LEU A 125 7.35 11.09 0.69
N GLN A 126 6.31 11.91 0.88
CA GLN A 126 5.11 11.85 0.04
C GLN A 126 5.35 12.39 -1.37
N LYS A 127 6.16 13.44 -1.53
CA LYS A 127 6.55 13.96 -2.86
C LYS A 127 7.45 12.98 -3.61
N GLU A 128 8.38 12.31 -2.94
CA GLU A 128 9.23 11.27 -3.54
C GLU A 128 8.40 10.11 -4.08
N LEU A 129 7.38 9.67 -3.35
CA LEU A 129 6.42 8.68 -3.83
C LEU A 129 5.74 9.16 -5.13
N LEU A 130 5.26 10.40 -5.17
CA LEU A 130 4.63 10.97 -6.36
C LEU A 130 5.60 11.08 -7.54
N GLN A 131 6.87 11.45 -7.30
CA GLN A 131 7.90 11.46 -8.34
C GLN A 131 8.24 10.05 -8.85
N LYS A 132 8.29 9.04 -7.97
CA LYS A 132 8.47 7.64 -8.39
C LYS A 132 7.29 7.19 -9.25
N LEU A 133 6.06 7.56 -8.86
CA LEU A 133 4.84 7.27 -9.60
C LEU A 133 4.82 7.94 -10.98
N ASP A 134 5.23 9.21 -11.09
CA ASP A 134 5.33 9.94 -12.36
C ASP A 134 6.25 9.25 -13.36
N ARG A 135 7.33 8.61 -12.89
CA ARG A 135 8.26 7.86 -13.76
C ARG A 135 7.62 6.63 -14.39
N THR A 136 6.44 6.22 -13.96
CA THR A 136 5.71 5.09 -14.55
C THR A 136 4.87 5.50 -15.76
N GLU A 137 4.62 6.80 -15.95
CA GLU A 137 3.85 7.33 -17.08
C GLU A 137 4.46 6.89 -18.42
N GLY A 138 3.61 6.45 -19.35
CA GLY A 138 4.00 6.01 -20.68
C GLY A 138 4.65 4.62 -20.75
N LYS A 139 4.92 3.97 -19.60
CA LYS A 139 5.45 2.61 -19.52
C LYS A 139 4.33 1.57 -19.42
N THR A 140 4.64 0.32 -19.75
CA THR A 140 3.77 -0.81 -19.44
C THR A 140 3.56 -0.88 -17.93
N CYS A 141 2.32 -1.10 -17.48
CA CYS A 141 2.00 -1.03 -16.06
C CYS A 141 2.70 -2.12 -15.24
N SER A 142 3.54 -1.69 -14.30
CA SER A 142 4.20 -2.51 -13.27
C SER A 142 4.12 -1.87 -11.88
N ILE A 143 3.33 -0.81 -11.72
CA ILE A 143 3.30 0.09 -10.54
C ILE A 143 3.26 -0.68 -9.22
N CYS A 144 2.36 -1.67 -9.11
CA CYS A 144 2.18 -2.42 -7.86
C CYS A 144 3.42 -3.20 -7.42
N ALA A 145 4.26 -3.66 -8.36
CA ALA A 145 5.51 -4.34 -8.08
C ALA A 145 6.68 -3.34 -7.97
N GLU A 146 6.74 -2.35 -8.87
CA GLU A 146 7.81 -1.33 -8.92
C GLU A 146 7.83 -0.43 -7.68
N LEU A 147 6.66 -0.14 -7.11
CA LEU A 147 6.51 0.73 -5.94
C LEU A 147 6.13 -0.07 -4.68
N CYS A 148 6.34 -1.38 -4.68
CA CYS A 148 6.18 -2.16 -3.47
C CYS A 148 7.26 -1.74 -2.45
N PRO A 149 6.88 -1.34 -1.22
CA PRO A 149 7.82 -0.83 -0.23
C PRO A 149 8.51 -1.94 0.58
N PHE A 150 8.39 -3.19 0.15
CA PHE A 150 9.04 -4.30 0.85
C PHE A 150 10.53 -4.29 0.53
N GLU A 151 11.36 -4.06 1.54
CA GLU A 151 12.82 -4.05 1.43
C GLU A 151 13.41 -5.30 2.11
N PRO A 152 14.59 -5.78 1.69
CA PRO A 152 15.48 -5.19 0.67
C PRO A 152 15.12 -5.57 -0.79
N ASP A 153 14.21 -6.51 -1.00
CA ASP A 153 13.83 -7.00 -2.33
C ASP A 153 12.30 -7.06 -2.49
N PRO A 154 11.68 -6.06 -3.13
CA PRO A 154 10.24 -6.03 -3.36
C PRO A 154 9.71 -7.25 -4.13
N SER A 155 10.57 -7.89 -4.92
CA SER A 155 10.19 -9.07 -5.70
C SER A 155 9.88 -10.29 -4.83
N GLN A 156 10.29 -10.31 -3.55
CA GLN A 156 9.89 -11.37 -2.61
C GLN A 156 8.42 -11.23 -2.16
N ALA A 157 7.85 -10.03 -2.23
CA ALA A 157 6.46 -9.76 -1.86
C ALA A 157 5.52 -9.74 -3.07
N ILE A 158 5.95 -9.13 -4.17
CA ILE A 158 5.16 -9.04 -5.41
C ILE A 158 6.07 -8.91 -6.63
N GLY A 159 5.83 -9.71 -7.66
CA GLY A 159 6.57 -9.66 -8.93
C GLY A 159 5.64 -9.62 -10.14
N MET A 160 6.14 -9.16 -11.29
CA MET A 160 5.40 -9.24 -12.56
C MET A 160 5.78 -10.53 -13.29
N ILE A 161 4.79 -11.32 -13.69
CA ILE A 161 4.96 -12.54 -14.49
C ILE A 161 4.30 -12.39 -15.84
N SER A 162 4.80 -13.11 -16.86
CA SER A 162 4.12 -13.20 -18.15
C SER A 162 2.84 -14.02 -18.02
N LYS A 163 1.73 -13.48 -18.52
CA LYS A 163 0.42 -14.16 -18.52
C LYS A 163 -0.39 -13.68 -19.73
N ASN A 164 -0.91 -14.62 -20.52
CA ASN A 164 -1.75 -14.34 -21.70
C ASN A 164 -1.15 -13.32 -22.68
N GLY A 165 0.18 -13.32 -22.87
CA GLY A 165 0.87 -12.37 -23.75
C GLY A 165 1.05 -10.95 -23.18
N GLY A 166 0.61 -10.70 -21.95
CA GLY A 166 0.89 -9.48 -21.20
C GLY A 166 1.64 -9.78 -19.89
N LEU A 167 1.65 -8.80 -18.99
CA LEU A 167 2.21 -8.92 -17.64
C LEU A 167 1.10 -8.98 -16.59
N PHE A 168 1.37 -9.66 -15.49
CA PHE A 168 0.44 -9.77 -14.38
C PHE A 168 1.14 -9.80 -13.02
N PRO A 169 0.63 -9.12 -11.98
CA PRO A 169 1.20 -9.22 -10.65
C PRO A 169 0.98 -10.60 -10.04
N GLN A 170 2.04 -11.18 -9.52
CA GLN A 170 2.05 -12.38 -8.68
C GLN A 170 2.41 -11.97 -7.26
N ILE A 171 1.48 -12.17 -6.33
CA ILE A 171 1.75 -12.02 -4.89
C ILE A 171 2.58 -13.22 -4.43
N ARG A 172 3.57 -12.97 -3.58
CA ARG A 172 4.55 -13.94 -3.10
C ARG A 172 4.57 -13.97 -1.57
N GLU A 173 5.29 -14.94 -1.01
CA GLU A 173 5.24 -15.31 0.40
C GLU A 173 5.66 -14.19 1.36
N ALA A 174 6.56 -13.29 0.95
CA ALA A 174 7.01 -12.19 1.80
C ALA A 174 6.04 -11.00 1.85
N CYS A 175 4.88 -11.06 1.18
CA CYS A 175 3.90 -9.99 1.26
C CYS A 175 3.38 -9.84 2.70
N VAL A 176 3.47 -8.63 3.24
CA VAL A 176 3.06 -8.32 4.63
C VAL A 176 1.68 -7.64 4.73
N GLY A 177 1.01 -7.43 3.59
CA GLY A 177 -0.33 -6.84 3.55
C GLY A 177 -0.39 -5.33 3.76
N CYS A 178 0.69 -4.59 3.48
CA CYS A 178 0.77 -3.14 3.73
C CYS A 178 -0.25 -2.29 2.94
N GLY A 179 -0.75 -2.79 1.81
CA GLY A 179 -1.79 -2.11 1.03
C GLY A 179 -1.29 -1.05 0.03
N ALA A 180 0.01 -0.77 -0.06
CA ALA A 180 0.55 0.17 -1.05
C ALA A 180 0.17 -0.23 -2.50
N CYS A 181 0.22 -1.52 -2.82
CA CYS A 181 -0.18 -2.01 -4.15
C CYS A 181 -1.67 -1.79 -4.46
N VAL A 182 -2.54 -1.78 -3.43
CA VAL A 182 -3.97 -1.53 -3.57
C VAL A 182 -4.22 -0.04 -3.81
N GLU A 183 -3.50 0.83 -3.10
CA GLU A 183 -3.57 2.27 -3.31
C GLU A 183 -3.11 2.64 -4.73
N LEU A 184 -1.97 2.11 -5.13
CA LEU A 184 -1.30 2.53 -6.36
C LEU A 184 -1.91 1.90 -7.62
N CYS A 185 -2.74 0.86 -7.49
CA CYS A 185 -3.37 0.21 -8.63
C CYS A 185 -4.46 1.11 -9.25
N PRO A 186 -4.31 1.59 -10.50
CA PRO A 186 -5.27 2.49 -11.12
C PRO A 186 -6.63 1.82 -11.41
N THR A 187 -6.64 0.49 -11.54
CA THR A 187 -7.84 -0.29 -11.86
C THR A 187 -8.32 -1.18 -10.71
N LYS A 188 -7.79 -0.99 -9.50
CA LYS A 188 -8.25 -1.66 -8.27
C LYS A 188 -8.34 -3.20 -8.38
N VAL A 189 -7.35 -3.81 -9.03
CA VAL A 189 -7.23 -5.27 -9.23
C VAL A 189 -6.96 -6.02 -7.93
N LEU A 190 -6.35 -5.33 -6.97
CA LEU A 190 -5.85 -5.90 -5.72
C LEU A 190 -6.70 -5.47 -4.52
N GLN A 191 -6.82 -6.36 -3.54
CA GLN A 191 -7.35 -6.06 -2.20
C GLN A 191 -6.43 -6.64 -1.13
N ILE A 192 -6.59 -6.21 0.12
CA ILE A 192 -5.93 -6.84 1.27
C ILE A 192 -6.95 -7.71 1.99
N VAL A 193 -6.60 -8.97 2.24
CA VAL A 193 -7.28 -9.85 3.20
C VAL A 193 -6.58 -9.65 4.55
N PRO A 194 -7.22 -8.97 5.53
CA PRO A 194 -6.58 -8.68 6.81
C PRO A 194 -6.23 -9.95 7.57
N TYR A 195 -5.08 -9.96 8.25
CA TYR A 195 -4.58 -11.06 9.08
C TYR A 195 -4.35 -12.41 8.39
N ALA A 196 -4.67 -12.53 7.11
CA ALA A 196 -4.39 -13.74 6.35
C ALA A 196 -2.88 -13.93 6.16
N THR A 197 -2.49 -15.19 6.04
CA THR A 197 -1.14 -15.64 5.66
C THR A 197 -1.11 -16.05 4.18
N TYR A 198 0.09 -16.17 3.61
CA TYR A 198 0.25 -16.67 2.24
C TYR A 198 -0.41 -18.04 2.05
N ASP A 199 -0.28 -18.93 3.03
CA ASP A 199 -0.77 -20.31 2.92
C ASP A 199 -2.29 -20.41 2.89
N GLU A 200 -2.97 -19.59 3.70
CA GLU A 200 -4.43 -19.54 3.75
C GLU A 200 -5.05 -19.05 2.46
N VAL A 201 -4.34 -18.19 1.73
CA VAL A 201 -4.81 -17.55 0.50
C VAL A 201 -4.37 -18.33 -0.74
N TYR A 202 -3.10 -18.78 -0.77
CA TYR A 202 -2.45 -19.30 -1.98
C TYR A 202 -2.01 -20.76 -1.89
N LYS A 203 -1.91 -21.36 -0.69
CA LYS A 203 -1.58 -22.79 -0.53
C LYS A 203 -2.79 -23.66 -0.14
N LYS A 204 -4.03 -23.14 -0.10
CA LYS A 204 -5.22 -23.96 0.20
C LYS A 204 -5.29 -25.20 -0.71
N LYS A 205 -5.31 -26.36 -0.03
CA LYS A 205 -5.05 -27.72 -0.52
C LYS A 205 -5.88 -28.09 -1.76
N ARG A 206 -5.22 -28.75 -2.71
CA ARG A 206 -5.85 -29.87 -3.46
C ARG A 206 -6.39 -30.85 -2.42
N GLY A 207 -7.69 -30.82 -2.15
CA GLY A 207 -8.33 -31.77 -1.24
C GLY A 207 -9.37 -31.12 -0.34
N ASP A 208 -10.52 -30.79 -0.93
CA ASP A 208 -11.84 -30.96 -0.32
C ASP A 208 -12.81 -31.27 -1.45
N SER A 209 -12.76 -32.53 -1.87
CA SER A 209 -13.81 -33.21 -2.60
C SER A 209 -14.16 -34.47 -1.80
N HIS A 210 -14.83 -34.31 -0.66
CA HIS A 210 -15.51 -35.38 0.06
C HIS A 210 -16.66 -34.80 0.89
N GLY A 211 -17.88 -35.27 0.63
CA GLY A 211 -19.05 -35.12 1.51
C GLY A 211 -20.29 -34.68 0.78
#